data_AF-A0A519W7H6-F1
#
_entry.id   AF-A0A519W7H6-F1
#
_cell.length_a   1.000
_cell.length_b   1.000
_cell.length_c   1.000
_cell.angle_alpha   90.00
_cell.angle_beta   90.00
_cell.angle_gamma   90.00
#
_symmetry.space_group_name_H-M   'P 1'
#
loop_
_entity.id
_entity.type
_entity.pdbx_description
1 polymer ?
#
loop_
_entity_poly.entity_id
_entity_poly.type
_entity_poly.pdbx_seq_one_letter_code
_entity_poly.pdbx_strand_id
1 'polypeptide(L)'
;MNLRGIVSVSGRPGLFKLIGQNKAGYVLESLDEQKLKIIANLTNTKLASLEDITIYGEDEELKLIDVLANIAATKTAVPDVKADGNALRKFFLEVAPGHDQEKVYASDMKKILTWYNLLKDMPLFTEAAPGTEDDAPKVDGKTEAKPKAAPKAKSAKAPTAKTAAPAKKATMPSKKGA
;
A
#
# COMPACT_ATOMS: atom_id res chain seq x y z
N MET A 1 3.40 4.47 -20.10
CA MET A 1 3.27 4.94 -18.70
C MET A 1 4.45 4.44 -17.89
N ASN A 2 5.12 5.32 -17.13
CA ASN A 2 6.17 4.93 -16.19
C ASN A 2 5.64 5.00 -14.75
N LEU A 3 5.33 3.84 -14.16
CA LEU A 3 4.88 3.73 -12.75
C LEU A 3 6.03 3.37 -11.79
N ARG A 4 7.27 3.39 -12.30
CA ARG A 4 8.47 2.99 -11.57
C ARG A 4 8.71 3.89 -10.36
N GLY A 5 8.81 3.26 -9.19
CA GLY A 5 9.04 3.96 -7.92
C GLY A 5 7.80 4.63 -7.31
N ILE A 6 6.61 4.48 -7.93
CA ILE A 6 5.34 4.90 -7.35
C ILE A 6 4.79 3.76 -6.48
N VAL A 7 4.48 4.08 -5.23
CA VAL A 7 3.97 3.16 -4.22
C VAL A 7 2.67 3.70 -3.63
N SER A 8 1.75 2.79 -3.36
CA SER A 8 0.60 3.04 -2.50
C SER A 8 0.93 2.65 -1.06
N VAL A 9 0.41 3.42 -0.11
CA VAL A 9 0.68 3.25 1.31
C VAL A 9 -0.60 2.81 2.00
N SER A 10 -0.62 1.60 2.58
CA SER A 10 -1.81 1.11 3.27
C SER A 10 -2.21 2.04 4.42
N GLY A 11 -3.47 2.47 4.44
CA GLY A 11 -4.01 3.39 5.45
C GLY A 11 -3.87 4.88 5.10
N ARG A 12 -3.20 5.22 3.99
CA ARG A 12 -3.17 6.59 3.47
C ARG A 12 -3.79 6.63 2.07
N PRO A 13 -4.79 7.50 1.83
CA PRO A 13 -5.24 7.77 0.47
C PRO A 13 -4.13 8.51 -0.29
N GLY A 14 -4.02 8.23 -1.59
CA GLY A 14 -3.03 8.87 -2.46
C GLY A 14 -1.95 7.94 -2.98
N LEU A 15 -1.02 8.53 -3.71
CA LEU A 15 0.16 7.88 -4.27
C LEU A 15 1.42 8.57 -3.77
N PHE A 16 2.49 7.80 -3.59
CA PHE A 16 3.75 8.31 -3.09
C PHE A 16 4.91 7.77 -3.92
N LYS A 17 5.94 8.59 -4.13
CA LYS A 17 7.18 8.22 -4.79
C LYS A 17 8.19 7.81 -3.72
N LEU A 18 8.78 6.63 -3.86
CA LEU A 18 9.87 6.22 -2.97
C LEU A 18 11.14 6.99 -3.31
N ILE A 19 11.59 7.85 -2.40
CA ILE A 19 12.82 8.65 -2.55
C ILE A 19 14.00 7.93 -1.88
N GLY A 20 13.76 7.23 -0.76
CA GLY A 20 14.81 6.49 -0.08
C GLY A 20 14.34 5.75 1.16
N GLN A 21 15.29 5.18 1.90
CA GLN A 21 15.05 4.46 3.14
C GLN A 21 16.03 4.94 4.21
N ASN A 22 15.54 5.15 5.43
CA ASN A 22 16.34 5.45 6.60
C ASN A 22 15.99 4.49 7.76
N LYS A 23 16.71 4.56 8.87
CA LYS A 23 16.54 3.71 10.06
C LYS A 23 15.15 3.81 10.69
N ALA A 24 14.44 4.93 10.45
CA ALA A 24 13.08 5.17 10.89
C ALA A 24 11.99 4.59 9.96
N GLY A 25 12.33 4.29 8.69
CA GLY A 25 11.36 3.84 7.69
C GLY A 25 11.68 4.29 6.26
N TYR A 26 10.71 4.16 5.36
CA TYR A 26 10.81 4.62 3.99
C TYR A 26 10.46 6.10 3.90
N VAL A 27 11.31 6.87 3.20
CA VAL A 27 11.07 8.28 2.89
C VAL A 27 10.33 8.32 1.56
N LEU A 28 9.07 8.75 1.61
CA LEU A 28 8.20 8.84 0.46
C LEU A 28 7.82 10.30 0.22
N GLU A 29 7.69 10.68 -1.04
CA GLU A 29 7.18 11.98 -1.46
C GLU A 29 5.77 11.82 -2.01
N SER A 30 4.82 12.61 -1.54
CA SER A 30 3.44 12.57 -2.03
C SER A 30 3.40 13.02 -3.49
N LEU A 31 2.60 12.35 -4.34
CA LEU A 31 2.43 12.74 -5.75
C LEU A 31 1.47 13.92 -5.93
N ASP A 32 0.88 14.44 -4.86
CA ASP A 32 0.04 15.64 -4.88
C ASP A 32 0.86 16.91 -5.18
N GLU A 33 0.17 18.00 -5.54
CA GLU A 33 0.78 19.31 -5.87
C GLU A 33 1.71 19.85 -4.77
N GLN A 34 1.46 19.46 -3.52
CA GLN A 34 2.25 19.89 -2.36
C GLN A 34 3.58 19.14 -2.18
N LYS A 35 3.80 18.01 -2.89
CA LYS A 35 5.02 17.17 -2.82
C LYS A 35 5.54 16.95 -1.39
N LEU A 36 4.63 16.62 -0.47
CA LEU A 36 4.96 16.47 0.94
C LEU A 36 5.78 15.20 1.19
N LYS A 37 6.88 15.34 1.92
CA LYS A 37 7.73 14.21 2.33
C LYS A 37 7.17 13.57 3.59
N ILE A 38 6.85 12.28 3.51
CA ILE A 38 6.35 11.48 4.62
C ILE A 38 7.31 10.33 4.92
N ILE A 39 7.33 9.90 6.18
CA ILE A 39 8.10 8.73 6.61
C ILE A 39 7.10 7.61 6.90
N ALA A 40 7.12 6.56 6.07
CA ALA A 40 6.34 5.35 6.27
C ALA A 40 7.12 4.36 7.13
N ASN A 41 6.56 3.98 8.28
CA ASN A 41 7.21 3.07 9.22
C ASN A 41 7.25 1.65 8.65
N LEU A 42 8.44 1.05 8.55
CA LEU A 42 8.64 -0.28 7.96
C LEU A 42 7.84 -1.40 8.67
N THR A 43 7.57 -1.24 9.96
CA THR A 43 6.97 -2.28 10.80
C THR A 43 5.44 -2.25 10.79
N ASN A 44 4.83 -1.08 10.57
CA ASN A 44 3.37 -0.92 10.64
C ASN A 44 2.75 -0.60 9.28
N THR A 45 3.53 -0.07 8.34
CA THR A 45 3.04 0.39 7.06
C THR A 45 3.43 -0.58 5.95
N LYS A 46 2.43 -1.09 5.23
CA LYS A 46 2.65 -1.87 4.00
C LYS A 46 2.76 -0.91 2.82
N LEU A 47 3.81 -1.09 2.04
CA LEU A 47 4.00 -0.42 0.75
C LEU A 47 3.66 -1.42 -0.35
N ALA A 48 2.84 -1.00 -1.30
CA ALA A 48 2.55 -1.77 -2.49
C ALA A 48 2.94 -0.93 -3.71
N SER A 49 3.93 -1.40 -4.46
CA SER A 49 4.40 -0.75 -5.68
C SER A 49 3.32 -0.86 -6.76
N LEU A 50 2.95 0.25 -7.38
CA LEU A 50 1.85 0.27 -8.37
C LEU A 50 2.10 -0.65 -9.56
N GLU A 51 3.37 -0.86 -9.92
CA GLU A 51 3.80 -1.76 -10.98
C GLU A 51 3.68 -3.25 -10.65
N ASP A 52 3.66 -3.60 -9.35
CA ASP A 52 3.58 -4.98 -8.86
C ASP A 52 2.12 -5.39 -8.57
N ILE A 53 1.22 -4.40 -8.43
CA ILE A 53 -0.19 -4.67 -8.15
C ILE A 53 -0.84 -5.33 -9.36
N THR A 54 -1.39 -6.52 -9.14
CA THR A 54 -2.29 -7.22 -10.05
C THR A 54 -3.72 -7.14 -9.58
N ILE A 55 -4.64 -7.22 -10.54
CA ILE A 55 -6.07 -7.30 -10.36
C ILE A 55 -6.45 -8.74 -10.70
N TYR A 56 -7.29 -9.33 -9.84
CA TYR A 56 -7.80 -10.67 -10.08
C TYR A 56 -8.59 -10.70 -11.39
N GLY A 57 -8.17 -11.54 -12.33
CA GLY A 57 -8.95 -11.88 -13.51
C GLY A 57 -9.68 -13.21 -13.33
N GLU A 58 -10.63 -13.46 -14.22
CA GLU A 58 -11.38 -14.73 -14.25
C GLU A 58 -10.46 -15.89 -14.65
N ASP A 59 -9.65 -15.70 -15.69
CA ASP A 59 -8.69 -16.70 -16.19
C ASP A 59 -7.22 -16.34 -15.89
N GLU A 60 -6.84 -15.08 -16.06
CA GLU A 60 -5.46 -14.60 -15.92
C GLU A 60 -5.39 -13.29 -15.11
N GLU A 61 -4.35 -13.14 -14.28
CA GLU A 61 -4.14 -11.93 -13.49
C GLU A 61 -3.81 -10.72 -14.39
N LEU A 62 -4.59 -9.65 -14.23
CA LEU A 62 -4.43 -8.42 -15.01
C LEU A 62 -3.51 -7.47 -14.25
N LYS A 63 -2.44 -6.99 -14.89
CA LYS A 63 -1.58 -5.99 -14.26
C LYS A 63 -2.29 -4.65 -14.18
N LEU A 64 -2.17 -3.95 -13.05
CA LEU A 64 -2.77 -2.63 -12.87
C LEU A 64 -2.33 -1.63 -13.95
N ILE A 65 -1.07 -1.72 -14.38
CA ILE A 65 -0.52 -0.86 -15.44
C ILE A 65 -1.29 -0.98 -16.76
N ASP A 66 -1.73 -2.19 -17.11
CA ASP A 66 -2.48 -2.43 -18.35
C ASP A 66 -3.89 -1.85 -18.24
N VAL A 67 -4.55 -2.07 -17.10
CA VAL A 67 -5.88 -1.50 -16.84
C VAL A 67 -5.84 0.03 -16.84
N LEU A 68 -4.83 0.65 -16.22
CA LEU A 68 -4.66 2.11 -16.27
C LEU A 68 -4.39 2.62 -17.70
N ALA A 69 -3.62 1.87 -18.50
CA ALA A 69 -3.40 2.18 -19.90
C ALA A 69 -4.69 2.09 -20.73
N ASN A 70 -5.52 1.06 -20.49
CA ASN A 70 -6.82 0.91 -21.13
C ASN A 70 -7.77 2.05 -20.73
N ILE A 71 -7.77 2.47 -19.45
CA ILE A 71 -8.53 3.64 -18.99
C ILE A 71 -8.07 4.91 -19.74
N ALA A 72 -6.76 5.12 -19.94
CA ALA A 72 -6.25 6.28 -20.67
C ALA A 72 -6.49 6.22 -22.18
N ALA A 73 -6.45 5.04 -22.78
CA ALA A 73 -6.79 4.83 -24.18
C ALA A 73 -8.29 5.06 -24.44
N THR A 74 -9.11 4.76 -23.43
CA THR A 74 -10.54 4.98 -23.45
C THR A 74 -10.82 6.48 -23.32
N LYS A 75 -11.39 7.11 -24.36
CA LYS A 75 -11.82 8.52 -24.34
C LYS A 75 -13.03 8.79 -23.42
N THR A 76 -13.53 7.78 -22.72
CA THR A 76 -14.67 7.89 -21.82
C THR A 76 -14.27 8.64 -20.56
N ALA A 77 -15.11 9.61 -20.16
CA ALA A 77 -14.92 10.34 -18.91
C ALA A 77 -14.88 9.36 -17.74
N VAL A 78 -13.77 9.38 -16.99
CA VAL A 78 -13.61 8.57 -15.78
C VAL A 78 -14.76 8.86 -14.82
N PRO A 79 -15.56 7.86 -14.43
CA PRO A 79 -16.66 8.08 -13.51
C PRO A 79 -16.14 8.60 -12.17
N ASP A 80 -16.94 9.43 -11.50
CA ASP A 80 -16.57 9.97 -10.19
C ASP A 80 -16.34 8.82 -9.19
N VAL A 81 -15.36 8.98 -8.30
CA VAL A 81 -15.03 7.97 -7.27
C VAL A 81 -16.21 7.74 -6.31
N LYS A 82 -17.14 8.70 -6.21
CA LYS A 82 -18.38 8.61 -5.43
C LYS A 82 -19.56 8.06 -6.21
N ALA A 83 -19.39 7.71 -7.49
CA ALA A 83 -20.44 7.09 -8.28
C ALA A 83 -20.93 5.77 -7.65
N ASP A 84 -22.12 5.35 -8.03
CA ASP A 84 -22.70 4.08 -7.63
C ASP A 84 -21.78 2.91 -7.96
N GLY A 85 -21.72 1.93 -7.04
CA GLY A 85 -20.92 0.72 -7.22
C GLY A 85 -21.20 0.00 -8.54
N ASN A 86 -22.44 0.07 -9.03
CA ASN A 86 -22.83 -0.54 -10.30
C ASN A 86 -22.28 0.23 -11.52
N ALA A 87 -22.25 1.56 -11.47
CA ALA A 87 -21.68 2.39 -12.52
C ALA A 87 -20.15 2.19 -12.61
N LEU A 88 -19.49 2.10 -11.45
CA LEU A 88 -18.06 1.78 -11.34
C LEU A 88 -17.74 0.44 -11.99
N ARG A 89 -18.52 -0.61 -11.68
CA ARG A 89 -18.35 -1.95 -12.27
C ARG A 89 -18.55 -1.96 -13.77
N LYS A 90 -19.57 -1.25 -14.28
CA LYS A 90 -19.83 -1.16 -15.72
C LYS A 90 -18.67 -0.51 -16.46
N PHE A 91 -18.11 0.57 -15.91
CA PHE A 91 -16.91 1.19 -16.48
C PHE A 91 -15.70 0.26 -16.38
N PHE A 92 -15.51 -0.42 -15.25
CA PHE A 92 -14.40 -1.34 -15.06
C PHE A 92 -14.44 -2.53 -16.02
N LEU A 93 -15.63 -3.00 -16.37
CA LEU A 93 -15.84 -4.02 -17.40
C LEU A 93 -15.43 -3.55 -18.81
N GLU A 94 -15.55 -2.27 -19.13
CA GLU A 94 -15.13 -1.78 -20.45
C GLU A 94 -13.60 -1.72 -20.56
N VAL A 95 -12.91 -1.36 -19.48
CA VAL A 95 -11.44 -1.20 -19.46
C VAL A 95 -10.69 -2.49 -19.11
N ALA A 96 -11.35 -3.41 -18.40
CA ALA A 96 -10.81 -4.68 -17.96
C ALA A 96 -11.90 -5.76 -18.03
N PRO A 97 -12.35 -6.19 -19.22
CA PRO A 97 -13.47 -7.13 -19.35
C PRO A 97 -13.24 -8.48 -18.69
N GLY A 98 -11.98 -8.92 -18.54
CA GLY A 98 -11.62 -10.20 -17.92
C GLY A 98 -11.40 -10.16 -16.40
N HIS A 99 -11.82 -9.10 -15.69
CA HIS A 99 -11.63 -9.01 -14.24
C HIS A 99 -12.67 -9.83 -13.45
N ASP A 100 -12.23 -10.44 -12.35
CA ASP A 100 -13.09 -11.21 -11.45
C ASP A 100 -13.94 -10.26 -10.59
N GLN A 101 -15.25 -10.22 -10.87
CA GLN A 101 -16.18 -9.34 -10.16
C GLN A 101 -16.46 -9.71 -8.71
N GLU A 102 -16.16 -10.94 -8.30
CA GLU A 102 -16.35 -11.40 -6.92
C GLU A 102 -15.16 -11.04 -6.03
N LYS A 103 -13.95 -11.02 -6.60
CA LYS A 103 -12.74 -10.62 -5.89
C LYS A 103 -12.43 -9.13 -5.99
N VAL A 104 -12.84 -8.46 -7.06
CA VAL A 104 -12.63 -7.02 -7.25
C VAL A 104 -13.80 -6.25 -6.65
N TYR A 105 -13.63 -5.81 -5.40
CA TYR A 105 -14.66 -5.05 -4.71
C TYR A 105 -14.77 -3.61 -5.23
N ALA A 106 -15.93 -2.98 -5.04
CA ALA A 106 -16.15 -1.58 -5.39
C ALA A 106 -15.12 -0.63 -4.74
N SER A 107 -14.59 -0.99 -3.56
CA SER A 107 -13.52 -0.25 -2.88
C SER A 107 -12.19 -0.29 -3.65
N ASP A 108 -11.88 -1.41 -4.29
CA ASP A 108 -10.67 -1.56 -5.12
C ASP A 108 -10.80 -0.77 -6.42
N MET A 109 -11.95 -0.85 -7.09
CA MET A 109 -12.26 0.00 -8.25
C MET A 109 -12.14 1.49 -7.90
N LYS A 110 -12.71 1.92 -6.77
CA LYS A 110 -12.62 3.30 -6.30
C LYS A 110 -11.17 3.73 -6.05
N LYS A 111 -10.36 2.86 -5.44
CA LYS A 111 -8.92 3.12 -5.23
C LYS A 111 -8.20 3.29 -6.58
N ILE A 112 -8.43 2.39 -7.53
CA ILE A 112 -7.80 2.43 -8.86
C ILE A 112 -8.18 3.71 -9.62
N LEU A 113 -9.45 4.12 -9.60
CA LEU A 113 -9.90 5.35 -10.24
C LEU A 113 -9.35 6.60 -9.54
N THR A 114 -9.21 6.56 -8.22
CA THR A 114 -8.55 7.65 -7.46
C THR A 114 -7.09 7.78 -7.90
N TRP A 115 -6.37 6.66 -7.99
CA TRP A 115 -4.99 6.64 -8.49
C TRP A 115 -4.89 7.13 -9.92
N TYR A 116 -5.78 6.69 -10.81
CA TYR A 116 -5.83 7.19 -12.18
C TYR A 116 -6.06 8.71 -12.22
N ASN A 117 -6.96 9.24 -11.41
CA ASN A 117 -7.22 10.68 -11.34
C ASN A 117 -6.02 11.50 -10.84
N LEU A 118 -5.22 10.95 -9.91
CA LEU A 118 -3.98 11.58 -9.47
C LEU A 118 -2.90 11.50 -10.56
N LEU A 119 -2.86 10.40 -11.30
CA LEU A 119 -1.86 10.18 -12.34
C LEU A 119 -2.14 10.98 -13.61
N LYS A 120 -3.41 11.07 -14.06
CA LYS A 120 -3.78 11.76 -15.30
C LYS A 120 -3.45 13.26 -15.29
N ASP A 121 -3.44 13.87 -14.10
CA ASP A 121 -3.14 15.28 -13.90
C ASP A 121 -1.63 15.55 -13.96
N MET A 122 -0.82 14.49 -13.80
CA MET A 122 0.62 14.56 -13.84
C MET A 122 1.17 14.37 -15.27
N PRO A 123 2.08 15.24 -15.74
CA PRO A 123 2.72 15.10 -17.05
C PRO A 123 3.58 13.83 -17.19
N LEU A 124 3.98 13.21 -16.07
CA LEU A 124 4.66 11.91 -16.02
C LEU A 124 3.83 10.73 -16.53
N PHE A 125 2.50 10.89 -16.63
CA PHE A 125 1.59 9.85 -17.10
C PHE A 125 1.48 9.82 -18.63
N THR A 126 1.73 10.95 -19.30
CA THR A 126 1.56 11.10 -20.75
C THR A 126 2.88 11.13 -21.52
N GLU A 127 4.00 11.50 -20.88
CA GLU A 127 5.28 11.62 -21.57
C GLU A 127 6.14 10.36 -21.40
N ALA A 128 6.42 9.69 -22.52
CA ALA A 128 7.54 8.77 -22.64
C ALA A 128 8.83 9.57 -22.35
N ALA A 129 9.69 9.04 -21.49
CA ALA A 129 10.89 9.67 -20.93
C ALA A 129 11.61 10.66 -21.87
N PRO A 130 12.06 11.79 -21.31
CA PRO A 130 13.50 11.91 -21.14
C PRO A 130 13.91 12.55 -19.79
N GLY A 131 15.05 12.14 -19.26
CA GLY A 131 15.88 12.99 -18.40
C GLY A 131 15.75 12.82 -16.89
N THR A 132 16.77 12.22 -16.30
CA THR A 132 17.41 12.57 -15.03
C THR A 132 17.10 13.98 -14.49
N GLU A 133 16.64 14.03 -13.24
CA GLU A 133 17.00 14.97 -12.17
C GLU A 133 16.84 14.16 -10.88
N ASP A 134 17.86 13.45 -10.38
CA ASP A 134 18.98 13.95 -9.56
C ASP A 134 18.53 14.81 -8.36
N ASP A 135 18.21 14.13 -7.26
CA ASP A 135 18.66 14.54 -5.92
C ASP A 135 18.76 13.27 -5.06
N ALA A 136 19.79 12.48 -5.33
CA ALA A 136 20.28 11.47 -4.42
C ALA A 136 21.56 12.01 -3.77
N PRO A 137 21.54 12.54 -2.54
CA PRO A 137 22.77 12.71 -1.80
C PRO A 137 23.25 11.31 -1.41
N LYS A 138 24.21 10.85 -2.21
CA LYS A 138 25.20 9.82 -1.91
C LYS A 138 25.86 10.18 -0.58
N VAL A 139 25.67 9.34 0.44
CA VAL A 139 26.57 9.31 1.60
C VAL A 139 27.23 7.94 1.63
N ASP A 140 28.42 7.91 1.04
CA ASP A 140 29.45 6.92 1.26
C ASP A 140 29.77 6.85 2.76
N GLY A 141 29.88 5.62 3.28
CA GLY A 141 30.19 5.35 4.68
C GLY A 141 30.52 3.89 4.90
N LYS A 142 31.43 3.33 4.10
CA LYS A 142 32.06 2.03 4.33
C LYS A 142 33.28 2.25 5.21
N THR A 143 33.29 1.79 6.46
CA THR A 143 34.48 1.17 7.10
C THR A 143 34.06 0.26 8.25
N GLU A 144 34.67 -0.92 8.22
CA GLU A 144 34.63 -2.12 9.09
C GLU A 144 34.48 -1.95 10.60
N ALA A 145 33.82 -2.93 11.24
CA ALA A 145 34.50 -4.03 11.95
C ALA A 145 33.52 -5.01 12.63
N LYS A 146 33.54 -6.28 12.18
CA LYS A 146 33.27 -7.49 13.00
C LYS A 146 34.62 -7.80 13.69
N PRO A 147 34.75 -8.45 14.88
CA PRO A 147 33.94 -9.62 15.22
C PRO A 147 33.76 -10.02 16.71
N LYS A 148 33.01 -11.13 16.89
CA LYS A 148 33.04 -12.13 17.99
C LYS A 148 32.63 -11.67 19.41
N ALA A 149 31.58 -12.31 19.93
CA ALA A 149 31.72 -13.47 20.83
C ALA A 149 30.36 -13.88 21.41
N ALA A 150 29.95 -15.13 21.15
CA ALA A 150 29.12 -15.86 22.09
C ALA A 150 29.97 -16.23 23.31
N PRO A 151 29.35 -16.38 24.49
CA PRO A 151 29.41 -17.72 25.07
C PRO A 151 28.07 -18.20 25.62
N LYS A 152 27.91 -19.52 25.51
CA LYS A 152 26.95 -20.33 26.26
C LYS A 152 27.27 -20.26 27.77
N ALA A 153 26.23 -20.39 28.59
CA ALA A 153 26.04 -21.50 29.54
C ALA A 153 25.59 -21.07 30.96
N LYS A 154 24.53 -21.78 31.41
CA LYS A 154 24.36 -22.38 32.75
C LYS A 154 23.89 -21.52 33.93
N SER A 155 22.63 -21.78 34.30
CA SER A 155 22.24 -22.46 35.55
C SER A 155 21.46 -21.66 36.60
N ALA A 156 20.32 -22.27 36.94
CA ALA A 156 19.82 -22.55 38.29
C ALA A 156 18.84 -21.57 38.99
N LYS A 157 17.68 -22.19 39.28
CA LYS A 157 16.91 -22.14 40.53
C LYS A 157 16.02 -20.91 40.84
N ALA A 158 14.71 -21.17 40.77
CA ALA A 158 13.65 -20.66 41.64
C ALA A 158 14.01 -20.77 43.15
N PRO A 159 13.29 -20.16 44.14
CA PRO A 159 11.85 -19.86 44.12
C PRO A 159 11.37 -18.59 44.89
N THR A 160 10.04 -18.45 45.00
CA THR A 160 9.25 -17.64 45.96
C THR A 160 9.08 -16.15 45.64
N ALA A 161 7.95 -15.47 45.84
CA ALA A 161 6.56 -15.84 46.15
C ALA A 161 5.66 -14.61 45.90
N LYS A 162 4.37 -14.87 45.63
CA LYS A 162 3.20 -14.13 46.16
C LYS A 162 2.92 -12.66 45.70
N THR A 163 1.87 -12.55 44.87
CA THR A 163 0.55 -11.91 45.20
C THR A 163 0.09 -10.80 44.25
N ALA A 164 -1.24 -10.80 44.01
CA ALA A 164 -2.14 -9.82 43.38
C ALA A 164 -2.49 -10.14 41.92
N ALA A 165 -3.74 -10.29 41.46
CA ALA A 165 -5.08 -10.31 42.04
C ALA A 165 -6.02 -10.90 40.94
N PRO A 166 -7.26 -11.34 41.23
CA PRO A 166 -8.05 -12.19 40.34
C PRO A 166 -8.93 -11.38 39.37
N ALA A 167 -9.06 -11.84 38.13
CA ALA A 167 -10.13 -11.43 37.23
C ALA A 167 -10.54 -12.60 36.32
N LYS A 168 -11.75 -13.13 36.54
CA LYS A 168 -12.68 -13.69 35.53
C LYS A 168 -13.79 -14.52 36.21
N LYS A 169 -15.03 -14.03 36.16
CA LYS A 169 -16.08 -14.64 35.33
C LYS A 169 -17.37 -13.83 35.45
N ALA A 170 -17.81 -13.34 34.30
CA ALA A 170 -19.20 -12.98 34.04
C ALA A 170 -20.06 -14.25 34.09
N THR A 171 -21.16 -14.20 34.83
CA THR A 171 -22.23 -15.20 34.78
C THR A 171 -23.54 -14.44 34.60
N MET A 172 -24.24 -14.74 33.50
CA MET A 172 -25.53 -14.18 33.10
C MET A 172 -26.62 -14.49 34.14
N PRO A 173 -27.58 -13.59 34.42
CA PRO A 173 -28.84 -13.98 35.03
C PRO A 173 -29.81 -14.48 33.93
N SER A 174 -30.06 -15.79 33.94
CA SER A 174 -31.14 -16.41 33.19
C SER A 174 -32.48 -15.94 33.72
N LYS A 175 -33.27 -15.38 32.80
CA LYS A 175 -34.70 -15.12 32.90
C LYS A 175 -35.45 -16.40 33.27
N LYS A 176 -36.13 -16.43 34.41
CA LYS A 176 -37.22 -17.37 34.68
C LYS A 176 -38.27 -16.67 35.54
N GLY A 177 -39.48 -16.56 35.00
CA GLY A 177 -40.64 -16.03 35.68
C GLY A 177 -41.27 -17.04 36.64
N ALA A 178 -42.05 -16.50 37.55
CA ALA A 178 -43.34 -16.97 38.05
C ALA A 178 -44.02 -15.73 38.68
#